data_AF-A0A133KKW0-F1
#
_entry.id   AF-A0A133KKW0-F1
#
_cell.length_a   1.000
_cell.length_b   1.000
_cell.length_c   1.000
_cell.angle_alpha   90.00
_cell.angle_beta   90.00
_cell.angle_gamma   90.00
#
_symmetry.space_group_name_H-M   'P 1'
#
loop_
_entity.id
_entity.type
_entity.pdbx_description
1 polymer ?
#
loop_
_entity_poly.entity_id
_entity_poly.type
_entity_poly.pdbx_seq_one_letter_code
_entity_poly.pdbx_strand_id
1 'polypeptide(L)'
;MVLTFIEFDGGSFIRIASSVVGETPCADRSITMRVPVDQTAFADGIRFQFAEPVAVYENNRRVDGKQAVDADGVPLWSVQILILRAGRRSELETVKVPSIVAINIPPTTPIVFDGLTATTWENNGRSGISLSARGIAEA
;
A
#
# COMPACT_ATOMS: atom_id res chain seq x y z
N MET A 1 2.24 -15.62 19.26
CA MET A 1 2.65 -14.34 18.62
C MET A 1 3.97 -14.59 17.92
N VAL A 2 4.00 -14.55 16.59
CA VAL A 2 5.23 -14.68 15.82
C VAL A 2 5.54 -13.30 15.27
N LEU A 3 6.69 -12.74 15.66
CA LEU A 3 7.22 -11.54 15.03
C LEU A 3 8.03 -11.98 13.81
N THR A 4 7.57 -11.59 12.63
CA THR A 4 8.34 -11.75 11.40
C THR A 4 9.05 -10.43 11.12
N PHE A 5 10.37 -10.53 10.95
CA PHE A 5 11.22 -9.42 10.52
C PHE A 5 11.50 -9.62 9.03
N ILE A 6 11.14 -8.65 8.21
CA ILE A 6 11.57 -8.62 6.80
C ILE A 6 12.70 -7.59 6.72
N GLU A 7 13.87 -8.08 6.31
CA GLU A 7 15.10 -7.30 6.14
C GLU A 7 15.20 -6.83 4.68
N PHE A 8 15.48 -5.55 4.48
CA PHE A 8 15.80 -4.98 3.17
C PHE A 8 17.30 -4.64 3.10
N ASP A 9 17.89 -4.74 1.91
CA ASP A 9 19.28 -4.35 1.65
C ASP A 9 19.52 -2.91 2.16
N GLY A 10 20.35 -2.80 3.21
CA GLY A 10 20.55 -1.57 3.98
C GLY A 10 20.12 -1.62 5.46
N GLY A 11 19.72 -2.79 5.98
CA GLY A 11 19.50 -3.01 7.42
C GLY A 11 18.17 -2.44 7.96
N SER A 12 17.16 -2.30 7.09
CA SER A 12 15.82 -1.84 7.49
C SER A 12 14.94 -3.02 7.88
N PHE A 13 14.25 -2.93 9.03
CA PHE A 13 13.29 -3.93 9.50
C PHE A 13 11.87 -3.36 9.48
N ILE A 14 10.93 -4.07 8.86
CA ILE A 14 9.50 -3.89 9.13
C ILE A 14 9.10 -4.93 10.18
N ARG A 15 8.50 -4.49 11.29
CA ARG A 15 7.94 -5.39 12.31
C ARG A 15 6.53 -5.80 11.88
N ILE A 16 6.37 -7.06 11.51
CA ILE A 16 5.05 -7.65 11.21
C ILE A 16 4.63 -8.48 12.42
N ALA A 17 3.59 -8.04 13.13
CA ALA A 17 2.97 -8.84 14.17
C ALA A 17 1.95 -9.80 13.53
N SER A 18 2.23 -11.11 13.57
CA SER A 18 1.27 -12.13 13.15
C SER A 18 0.83 -12.98 14.34
N SER A 19 -0.49 -13.13 14.49
CA SER A 19 -1.12 -14.04 15.43
C SER A 19 -1.84 -15.14 14.65
N VAL A 20 -1.09 -16.15 14.20
CA VAL A 20 -1.68 -17.41 13.75
C VAL A 20 -1.01 -18.53 14.53
N VAL A 21 -1.76 -19.11 15.46
CA VAL A 21 -1.44 -20.39 16.12
C VAL A 21 -1.88 -21.48 15.14
N GLY A 22 -1.02 -22.45 14.93
CA GLY A 22 -1.04 -23.32 13.76
C GLY A 22 -2.26 -24.22 13.61
N GLU A 23 -2.60 -24.45 12.34
CA GLU A 23 -3.14 -25.70 11.80
C GLU A 23 -2.68 -25.74 10.34
N THR A 24 -2.09 -26.85 9.91
CA THR A 24 -1.62 -27.05 8.53
C THR A 24 -2.80 -27.42 7.64
N PRO A 25 -3.19 -26.63 6.63
CA PRO A 25 -4.10 -27.11 5.59
C PRO A 25 -3.30 -27.71 4.45
N CYS A 26 -3.66 -28.94 4.09
CA CYS A 26 -3.32 -29.58 2.83
C CYS A 26 -3.71 -28.65 1.66
N ALA A 27 -2.77 -28.39 0.76
CA ALA A 27 -2.82 -27.53 -0.43
C ALA A 27 -4.20 -26.97 -0.85
N ASP A 28 -4.48 -25.70 -0.53
CA ASP A 28 -5.46 -24.87 -1.26
C ASP A 28 -5.28 -23.38 -0.95
N ARG A 29 -5.28 -22.55 -2.01
CA ARG A 29 -5.19 -21.07 -2.07
C ARG A 29 -3.88 -20.44 -1.55
N SER A 30 -3.18 -19.74 -2.44
CA SER A 30 -2.30 -18.65 -2.04
C SER A 30 -3.14 -17.63 -1.27
N ILE A 31 -3.17 -17.74 0.06
CA ILE A 31 -3.71 -16.71 0.93
C ILE A 31 -2.84 -15.48 0.70
N THR A 32 -3.30 -14.58 -0.16
CA THR A 32 -2.71 -13.26 -0.34
C THR A 32 -2.79 -12.55 1.01
N MET A 33 -1.72 -12.65 1.79
CA MET A 33 -1.66 -12.14 3.15
C MET A 33 -1.69 -10.61 3.09
N ARG A 34 -2.80 -10.01 3.53
CA ARG A 34 -2.89 -8.58 3.77
C ARG A 34 -2.45 -8.29 5.20
N VAL A 35 -1.38 -7.53 5.35
CA VAL A 35 -0.81 -7.17 6.64
C VAL A 35 -1.21 -5.72 6.97
N PRO A 36 -1.85 -5.45 8.12
CA PRO A 36 -2.11 -4.07 8.54
C PRO A 36 -0.79 -3.33 8.79
N VAL A 37 -0.70 -2.08 8.33
CA VAL A 37 0.47 -1.23 8.53
C VAL A 37 0.21 -0.30 9.71
N ASP A 38 1.10 -0.36 10.70
CA ASP A 38 1.09 0.60 11.80
C ASP A 38 1.66 1.94 11.34
N GLN A 39 0.76 2.90 11.13
CA GLN A 39 1.13 4.24 10.68
C GLN A 39 1.81 5.07 11.78
N THR A 40 1.64 4.70 13.05
CA THR A 40 2.28 5.42 14.17
C THR A 40 3.78 5.16 14.24
N ALA A 41 4.27 4.10 13.58
CA ALA A 41 5.70 3.82 13.44
C ALA A 41 6.42 4.85 12.55
N PHE A 42 5.70 5.66 11.77
CA PHE A 42 6.26 6.75 10.97
C PHE A 42 6.28 8.04 11.79
N ALA A 43 7.26 8.14 12.70
CA ALA A 43 7.33 9.21 13.70
C ALA A 43 7.25 10.64 13.13
N ASP A 44 7.77 10.88 11.92
CA ASP A 44 7.76 12.20 11.27
C ASP A 44 6.57 12.38 10.30
N GLY A 45 5.69 11.38 10.24
CA GLY A 45 4.46 11.36 9.47
C GLY A 45 4.59 10.93 8.02
N ILE A 46 3.43 10.78 7.39
CA ILE A 46 3.27 10.53 5.97
C ILE A 46 2.83 11.84 5.32
N ARG A 47 3.45 12.22 4.19
CA ARG A 47 3.09 13.41 3.43
C ARG A 47 2.53 13.04 2.07
N PHE A 48 1.43 13.69 1.68
CA PHE A 48 0.89 13.59 0.33
C PHE A 48 1.88 14.18 -0.69
N GLN A 49 1.95 13.63 -1.90
CA GLN A 49 2.69 14.23 -3.03
C GLN A 49 1.74 14.58 -4.17
N PHE A 50 1.10 13.56 -4.74
CA PHE A 50 0.06 13.71 -5.77
C PHE A 50 -0.81 12.44 -5.83
N ALA A 51 -1.93 12.53 -6.55
CA ALA A 51 -2.78 11.40 -6.87
C ALA A 51 -3.11 11.38 -8.36
N GLU A 52 -3.17 10.19 -8.94
CA GLU A 52 -3.57 10.00 -10.34
C GLU A 52 -4.54 8.82 -10.50
N PRO A 53 -5.42 8.84 -11.52
CA PRO A 53 -6.27 7.71 -11.83
C PRO A 53 -5.44 6.46 -12.16
N VAL A 54 -5.76 5.32 -11.53
CA VAL A 54 -5.11 4.05 -11.90
C VAL A 54 -5.55 3.66 -13.30
N ALA A 55 -4.61 3.55 -14.23
CA ALA A 55 -4.91 3.19 -15.61
C ALA A 55 -5.31 1.71 -15.77
N VAL A 56 -6.18 1.44 -16.74
CA VAL A 56 -6.49 0.08 -17.20
C VAL A 56 -5.58 -0.27 -18.38
N TYR A 57 -5.07 -1.51 -18.40
CA TYR A 57 -4.28 -2.05 -19.49
C TYR A 57 -4.97 -3.27 -20.10
N GLU A 58 -5.16 -3.28 -21.41
CA GLU A 58 -5.66 -4.40 -22.19
C GLU A 58 -4.62 -4.74 -23.27
N ASN A 59 -4.22 -6.01 -23.38
CA ASN A 59 -3.18 -6.45 -24.32
C ASN A 59 -1.88 -5.61 -24.25
N ASN A 60 -1.41 -5.34 -23.03
CA ASN A 60 -0.24 -4.49 -22.73
C ASN A 60 -0.32 -3.05 -23.25
N ARG A 61 -1.52 -2.53 -23.56
CA ARG A 61 -1.74 -1.13 -23.93
C ARG A 61 -2.66 -0.45 -22.93
N ARG A 62 -2.32 0.78 -22.56
CA ARG A 62 -3.19 1.65 -21.76
C ARG A 62 -4.48 1.87 -22.55
N VAL A 63 -5.61 1.74 -21.89
CA VAL A 63 -6.92 2.06 -22.48
C VAL A 63 -7.29 3.48 -22.08
N ASP A 64 -7.33 4.38 -23.06
CA ASP A 64 -7.66 5.78 -22.84
C ASP A 64 -9.09 5.94 -22.33
N GLY A 65 -9.28 6.87 -21.39
CA GLY A 65 -10.58 7.13 -20.76
C GLY A 65 -11.05 6.06 -19.77
N LYS A 66 -10.31 4.96 -19.57
CA LYS A 66 -10.64 3.94 -18.56
C LYS A 66 -9.77 4.07 -17.30
N GLN A 67 -10.42 4.04 -16.15
CA GLN A 67 -9.80 3.95 -14.84
C GLN A 67 -10.13 2.60 -14.20
N ALA A 68 -9.16 2.02 -13.49
CA ALA A 68 -9.38 0.81 -12.74
C ALA A 68 -10.34 1.07 -11.58
N VAL A 69 -11.16 0.07 -11.26
CA VAL A 69 -12.11 0.13 -10.14
C VAL A 69 -11.80 -0.98 -9.15
N ASP A 70 -12.26 -0.82 -7.91
CA ASP A 70 -12.25 -1.89 -6.92
C ASP A 70 -13.37 -2.90 -7.17
N ALA A 71 -13.54 -3.85 -6.24
CA ALA A 71 -14.56 -4.89 -6.34
C ALA A 71 -16.00 -4.35 -6.30
N ASP A 72 -16.21 -3.17 -5.73
CA ASP A 72 -17.51 -2.51 -5.61
C ASP A 72 -17.76 -1.53 -6.77
N GLY A 73 -16.82 -1.42 -7.71
CA GLY A 73 -16.92 -0.53 -8.87
C GLY A 73 -16.47 0.91 -8.58
N VAL A 74 -15.84 1.18 -7.44
CA VAL A 74 -15.35 2.51 -7.08
C VAL A 74 -14.01 2.79 -7.79
N PRO A 75 -13.82 3.97 -8.42
CA PRO A 75 -12.57 4.32 -9.10
C PRO A 75 -11.37 4.29 -8.15
N LEU A 76 -10.28 3.65 -8.59
CA LEU A 76 -9.04 3.55 -7.85
C LEU A 76 -8.07 4.67 -8.21
N TRP A 77 -7.49 5.28 -7.19
CA TRP A 77 -6.48 6.31 -7.29
C TRP A 77 -5.12 5.78 -6.80
N SER A 78 -4.07 6.11 -7.56
CA SER A 78 -2.67 5.90 -7.19
C SER A 78 -2.20 7.13 -6.45
N VAL A 79 -2.03 7.03 -5.13
CA VAL A 79 -1.58 8.14 -4.29
C VAL A 79 -0.10 7.98 -3.99
N GLN A 80 0.72 8.91 -4.48
CA GLN A 80 2.13 8.97 -4.12
C GLN A 80 2.29 9.69 -2.78
N ILE A 81 3.06 9.06 -1.89
CA ILE A 81 3.36 9.58 -0.55
C ILE A 81 4.86 9.65 -0.32
N LEU A 82 5.24 10.54 0.58
CA LEU A 82 6.57 10.62 1.17
C LEU A 82 6.49 10.16 2.62
N ILE A 83 7.21 9.10 2.96
CA ILE A 83 7.36 8.60 4.33
C ILE A 83 8.61 9.25 4.92
N LEU A 84 8.42 9.99 6.00
CA LEU A 84 9.50 10.63 6.76
C LEU A 84 9.88 9.75 7.96
N ARG A 85 11.19 9.60 8.20
CA ARG A 85 11.73 8.82 9.32
C ARG A 85 12.96 9.47 9.92
N ALA A 86 12.94 9.70 11.23
CA ALA A 86 13.98 10.43 11.92
C ALA A 86 15.31 9.67 11.81
N GLY A 87 16.35 10.36 11.34
CA GLY A 87 17.68 9.78 11.17
C GLY A 87 17.79 8.74 10.05
N ARG A 88 16.78 8.62 9.17
CA ARG A 88 16.79 7.69 8.03
C ARG A 88 16.44 8.43 6.73
N ARG A 89 16.74 7.79 5.61
CA ARG A 89 16.37 8.30 4.28
C ARG A 89 14.84 8.25 4.14
N SER A 90 14.26 9.33 3.60
CA SER A 90 12.85 9.35 3.24
C SER A 90 12.56 8.42 2.06
N GLU A 91 11.38 7.82 2.07
CA GLU A 91 10.94 6.85 1.07
C GLU A 91 9.72 7.40 0.33
N LEU A 92 9.69 7.25 -1.00
CA LEU A 92 8.48 7.50 -1.79
C LEU A 92 7.76 6.19 -2.00
N GLU A 93 6.47 6.17 -1.71
CA GLU A 93 5.64 4.98 -1.84
C GLU A 93 4.34 5.30 -2.58
N THR A 94 3.67 4.26 -3.08
CA THR A 94 2.38 4.39 -3.78
C THR A 94 1.31 3.57 -3.08
N VAL A 95 0.21 4.22 -2.73
CA VAL A 95 -0.95 3.61 -2.07
C VAL A 95 -2.16 3.66 -2.99
N LYS A 96 -2.82 2.52 -3.21
CA LYS A 96 -4.10 2.48 -3.91
C LYS A 96 -5.25 2.84 -2.96
N VAL A 97 -6.05 3.81 -3.35
CA VAL A 97 -7.20 4.29 -2.56
C VAL A 97 -8.44 4.39 -3.45
N PRO A 98 -9.57 3.74 -3.10
CA PRO A 98 -10.83 3.93 -3.81
C PRO A 98 -11.44 5.29 -3.47
N SER A 99 -11.90 6.03 -4.48
CA SER A 99 -12.65 7.27 -4.29
C SER A 99 -13.46 7.63 -5.54
N ILE A 100 -14.74 7.98 -5.34
CA ILE A 100 -15.62 8.48 -6.41
C ILE A 100 -15.30 9.92 -6.85
N VAL A 101 -14.49 10.64 -6.06
CA VAL A 101 -14.02 12.00 -6.38
C VAL A 101 -12.49 12.01 -6.50
N ALA A 102 -11.96 12.98 -7.22
CA ALA A 102 -10.51 13.19 -7.29
C ALA A 102 -9.93 13.53 -5.92
N ILE A 103 -8.80 12.89 -5.58
CA ILE A 103 -8.06 13.19 -4.35
C ILE A 103 -7.27 14.47 -4.60
N ASN A 104 -7.75 15.58 -4.05
CA ASN A 104 -7.15 16.90 -4.20
C ASN A 104 -6.68 17.44 -2.85
N ILE A 105 -5.56 16.88 -2.36
CA ILE A 105 -4.87 17.33 -1.15
C ILE A 105 -3.64 18.13 -1.60
N PRO A 106 -3.27 19.25 -0.96
CA PRO A 106 -2.07 19.98 -1.34
C PRO A 106 -0.79 19.11 -1.18
N PRO A 107 0.19 19.21 -2.09
CA PRO A 107 1.46 18.51 -1.93
C PRO A 107 2.13 18.85 -0.60
N THR A 108 2.81 17.86 -0.03
CA THR A 108 3.48 17.89 1.29
C THR A 108 2.57 17.97 2.51
N THR A 109 1.24 17.95 2.34
CA THR A 109 0.28 17.93 3.47
C THR A 109 0.42 16.63 4.28
N PRO A 110 0.47 16.71 5.62
CA PRO A 110 0.34 15.54 6.50
C PRO A 110 -0.96 14.77 6.23
N ILE A 111 -0.87 13.45 6.09
CA ILE A 111 -2.05 12.61 5.82
C ILE A 111 -2.07 11.36 6.70
N VAL A 112 -3.27 10.83 6.88
CA VAL A 112 -3.54 9.52 7.47
C VAL A 112 -4.39 8.68 6.53
N PHE A 113 -4.15 7.37 6.52
CA PHE A 113 -4.97 6.42 5.79
C PHE A 113 -5.93 5.69 6.71
N ASP A 114 -7.14 5.43 6.24
CA ASP A 114 -8.03 4.46 6.87
C ASP A 114 -7.71 3.05 6.36
N GLY A 115 -7.38 2.13 7.27
CA GLY A 115 -7.16 0.72 6.95
C GLY A 115 -5.97 0.47 6.02
N LEU A 116 -4.83 1.15 6.23
CA LEU A 116 -3.62 0.91 5.44
C LEU A 116 -3.14 -0.54 5.60
N THR A 117 -2.96 -1.20 4.45
CA THR A 117 -2.53 -2.59 4.36
C THR A 117 -1.42 -2.75 3.35
N ALA A 118 -0.51 -3.67 3.64
CA ALA A 118 0.52 -4.14 2.73
C ALA A 118 0.17 -5.55 2.25
N THR A 119 0.33 -5.78 0.95
CA THR A 119 0.10 -7.08 0.32
C THR A 119 1.34 -7.49 -0.44
N THR A 120 1.88 -8.67 -0.15
CA THR A 120 2.97 -9.24 -0.95
C THR A 120 2.41 -9.81 -2.25
N TRP A 121 3.18 -9.70 -3.32
CA TRP A 121 2.84 -10.31 -4.60
C TRP A 121 4.08 -10.90 -5.24
N GLU A 122 3.85 -11.91 -6.07
CA GLU A 122 4.84 -12.50 -6.96
C GLU A 122 4.24 -12.63 -8.36
N ASN A 123 4.99 -12.23 -9.37
CA ASN A 123 4.58 -12.35 -10.76
C ASN A 123 5.81 -12.48 -11.66
N ASN A 124 5.85 -13.52 -12.49
CA ASN A 124 6.91 -13.76 -13.47
C ASN A 124 8.33 -13.63 -12.90
N GLY A 125 8.59 -14.25 -11.74
CA GLY A 125 9.89 -14.22 -11.06
C GLY A 125 10.25 -12.88 -10.41
N ARG A 126 9.32 -11.91 -10.37
CA ARG A 126 9.44 -10.69 -9.58
C ARG A 126 8.56 -10.80 -8.35
N SER A 127 9.02 -10.22 -7.24
CA SER A 127 8.23 -10.08 -6.03
C SER A 127 8.22 -8.62 -5.57
N GLY A 128 7.21 -8.26 -4.78
CA GLY A 128 7.12 -6.92 -4.24
C GLY A 128 6.01 -6.76 -3.21
N ILE A 129 5.84 -5.52 -2.75
CA ILE A 129 4.79 -5.11 -1.84
C ILE A 129 3.88 -4.12 -2.59
N SER A 130 2.58 -4.26 -2.40
CA SER A 130 1.58 -3.26 -2.79
C SER A 130 0.92 -2.70 -1.54
N LEU A 131 0.76 -1.38 -1.49
CA LEU A 131 0.03 -0.71 -0.42
C LEU A 131 -1.38 -0.34 -0.89
N SER A 132 -2.34 -0.52 0.00
CA SER A 132 -3.75 -0.16 -0.22
C SER A 132 -4.39 0.36 1.05
N ALA A 133 -5.30 1.31 0.91
CA ALA A 133 -6.10 1.84 2.00
C ALA A 133 -7.57 1.99 1.57
N ARG A 134 -8.49 2.05 2.53
CA ARG A 134 -9.91 2.29 2.29
C ARG A 134 -10.24 3.76 2.07
N GLY A 135 -9.40 4.64 2.60
CA GLY A 135 -9.57 6.08 2.50
C GLY A 135 -8.31 6.83 2.89
N ILE A 136 -8.31 8.12 2.63
CA ILE A 136 -7.25 9.06 2.94
C ILE A 136 -7.86 10.37 3.46
N ALA A 137 -7.22 10.98 4.45
CA ALA A 137 -7.58 12.29 4.96
C ALA A 137 -6.33 13.08 5.34
N GLU A 138 -6.47 14.41 5.45
CA GLU A 138 -5.47 15.25 6.11
C GLU A 138 -5.38 14.86 7.59
N ALA A 139 -4.16 14.85 8.13
CA ALA A 139 -3.85 14.40 9.50
C ALA A 139 -4.06 15.50 10.56
#